data_AF-A0A6J8AAW5-F1
#
_entry.id   AF-A0A6J8AAW5-F1
#
_cell.length_a   1.000
_cell.length_b   1.000
_cell.length_c   1.000
_cell.angle_alpha   90.00
_cell.angle_beta   90.00
_cell.angle_gamma   90.00
#
_symmetry.space_group_name_H-M   'P 1'
#
loop_
_entity.id
_entity.type
_entity.pdbx_description
1 polymer ?
#
loop_
_entity_poly.entity_id
_entity_poly.type
_entity_poly.pdbx_seq_one_letter_code
_entity_poly.pdbx_strand_id
1 'polypeptide(L)'
;MWSKLGKNVLYGTQGICTSSDHMNKIGLLTAKAVVSVDQKNSVPVKLMNVTNEPITIQRGKVLAIFKVLDTDYSITSLEPDNGKMQSVQNVQLSHRTENESDDSKILSYFDIPSHLSDTEKSKLSQCLQSNKCLFVTDENPDLGYTDIVHHKICMKSDFKPKNQRPYRLPPDKKEALREHLDDPLRQNIIAPVSETEDVPIISPIVLVSKQNRNKKQQENSQKSSAKYRFCCDFRYLNSQVQDFSYFIPDLTELTESFSGKTPHYLASIDLSSGFFQMPVDKDSQKYTAFNTCFGTFKFRRLPMGLSSAPSSFQLLMDKILQGLTFKVCLCYLDDILIASETFDQHIDDLNTVFGRLKEAGLKLGPKKCSFAQQSCVFLGHLISSKGIQPHRKGCKPDQGLSFSKIC
;
A
#
# COMPACT_ATOMS: atom_id res chain seq x y z
N MET A 1 36.38 13.88 0.53
CA MET A 1 35.35 14.66 1.25
C MET A 1 34.02 13.94 1.12
N TRP A 2 33.15 13.98 2.13
CA TRP A 2 31.79 13.42 2.03
C TRP A 2 30.82 14.52 1.56
N SER A 3 30.05 14.25 0.51
CA SER A 3 29.06 15.18 -0.03
C SER A 3 27.66 14.60 0.12
N LYS A 4 26.71 15.41 0.57
CA LYS A 4 25.32 15.00 0.80
C LYS A 4 24.54 15.04 -0.51
N LEU A 5 23.76 14.01 -0.78
CA LEU A 5 22.89 13.93 -1.95
C LEU A 5 21.51 14.57 -1.68
N GLY A 6 20.77 14.84 -2.76
CA GLY A 6 19.36 15.26 -2.68
C GLY A 6 18.50 14.18 -1.99
N LYS A 7 17.32 14.56 -1.48
CA LYS A 7 16.44 13.70 -0.65
C LYS A 7 15.86 12.46 -1.36
N ASN A 8 16.22 12.21 -2.63
CA ASN A 8 15.58 11.23 -3.50
C ASN A 8 16.48 10.02 -3.83
N VAL A 9 17.64 9.90 -3.21
CA VAL A 9 18.57 8.78 -3.44
C VAL A 9 18.60 7.89 -2.20
N LEU A 10 18.34 6.60 -2.38
CA LEU A 10 18.27 5.61 -1.29
C LEU A 10 19.67 5.15 -0.87
N TYR A 11 19.80 4.73 0.39
CA TYR A 11 21.00 4.06 0.90
C TYR A 11 21.37 2.85 0.03
N GLY A 12 22.67 2.60 -0.16
CA GLY A 12 23.16 1.46 -0.95
C GLY A 12 23.15 1.66 -2.47
N THR A 13 22.48 2.70 -2.99
CA THR A 13 22.47 3.03 -4.42
C THR A 13 23.90 3.24 -4.92
N GLN A 14 24.27 2.55 -6.00
CA GLN A 14 25.56 2.75 -6.68
C GLN A 14 25.42 3.78 -7.79
N GLY A 15 26.41 4.64 -7.93
CA GLY A 15 26.44 5.62 -9.00
C GLY A 15 27.84 6.12 -9.32
N ILE A 16 27.95 6.80 -10.45
CA ILE A 16 29.20 7.43 -10.87
C ILE A 16 29.19 8.87 -10.41
N CYS A 17 30.22 9.23 -9.65
CA CYS A 17 30.54 10.60 -9.34
C CYS A 17 31.38 11.19 -10.49
N THR A 18 30.93 12.29 -11.09
CA THR A 18 31.63 13.02 -12.17
C THR A 18 31.83 14.48 -11.80
N SER A 19 32.89 15.09 -12.36
CA SER A 19 33.17 16.52 -12.14
C SER A 19 32.03 17.38 -12.68
N SER A 20 31.70 18.46 -11.97
CA SER A 20 30.81 19.49 -12.51
C SER A 20 31.63 20.51 -13.31
N ASP A 21 31.08 21.01 -14.42
CA ASP A 21 31.77 21.95 -15.32
C ASP A 21 32.24 23.24 -14.61
N HIS A 22 31.59 23.59 -13.49
CA HIS A 22 31.93 24.75 -12.69
C HIS A 22 33.24 24.55 -11.91
N MET A 23 33.49 23.34 -11.39
CA MET A 23 34.68 23.06 -10.57
C MET A 23 35.96 22.99 -11.41
N ASN A 24 35.85 22.52 -12.65
CA ASN A 24 36.98 22.52 -13.59
C ASN A 24 37.47 23.95 -13.90
N LYS A 25 36.57 24.94 -13.94
CA LYS A 25 36.92 26.35 -14.22
C LYS A 25 37.71 27.02 -13.09
N ILE A 26 37.60 26.53 -11.86
CA ILE A 26 38.31 27.05 -10.69
C ILE A 26 39.57 26.23 -10.34
N GLY A 27 39.97 25.30 -11.20
CA GLY A 27 41.17 24.48 -10.99
C GLY A 27 41.02 23.38 -9.93
N LEU A 28 39.78 22.98 -9.61
CA LEU A 28 39.49 21.83 -8.74
C LEU A 28 38.95 20.66 -9.55
N LEU A 29 39.74 19.60 -9.66
CA LEU A 29 39.34 18.38 -10.36
C LEU A 29 38.65 17.41 -9.42
N THR A 30 37.57 16.79 -9.90
CA THR A 30 36.89 15.69 -9.19
C THR A 30 37.24 14.37 -9.87
N ALA A 31 37.71 13.39 -9.12
CA ALA A 31 38.00 12.07 -9.68
C ALA A 31 36.70 11.37 -10.07
N LYS A 32 36.64 10.84 -11.30
CA LYS A 32 35.55 9.99 -11.74
C LYS A 32 35.65 8.65 -11.01
N ALA A 33 34.67 8.33 -10.20
CA ALA A 33 34.68 7.11 -9.38
C ALA A 33 33.27 6.53 -9.25
N VAL A 34 33.20 5.20 -9.19
CA VAL A 34 32.00 4.47 -8.78
C VAL A 34 31.95 4.51 -7.26
N VAL A 35 30.83 5.00 -6.71
CA VAL A 35 30.64 5.17 -5.27
C VAL A 35 29.24 4.73 -4.86
N SER A 36 29.12 4.22 -3.63
CA SER A 36 27.84 3.85 -3.03
C SER A 36 27.38 4.91 -2.03
N VAL A 37 26.07 5.09 -1.94
CA VAL A 37 25.45 6.01 -0.96
C VAL A 37 25.48 5.40 0.44
N ASP A 38 26.08 6.13 1.38
CA ASP A 38 26.16 5.75 2.80
C ASP A 38 24.86 6.08 3.57
N GLN A 39 24.69 5.53 4.78
CA GLN A 39 23.48 5.63 5.63
C GLN A 39 23.07 7.08 5.91
N LYS A 40 24.00 8.02 5.82
CA LYS A 40 23.77 9.47 5.99
C LYS A 40 23.39 10.19 4.69
N ASN A 41 22.98 9.45 3.66
CA ASN A 41 22.70 9.95 2.30
C ASN A 41 23.86 10.80 1.74
N SER A 42 25.08 10.28 1.89
CA SER A 42 26.31 10.97 1.50
C SER A 42 27.21 10.05 0.69
N VAL A 43 28.00 10.62 -0.22
CA VAL A 43 28.96 9.89 -1.06
C VAL A 43 30.37 10.45 -0.89
N PRO A 44 31.40 9.59 -0.94
CA PRO A 44 32.78 10.06 -0.95
C PRO A 44 33.12 10.68 -2.31
N VAL A 45 33.62 11.91 -2.28
CA VAL A 45 34.12 12.65 -3.45
C VAL A 45 35.62 12.91 -3.25
N LYS A 46 36.44 12.43 -4.19
CA LYS A 46 37.88 12.71 -4.24
C LYS A 46 38.10 13.97 -5.07
N LEU A 47 38.79 14.94 -4.48
CA LEU A 47 39.06 16.25 -5.07
C LEU A 47 40.57 16.45 -5.16
N MET A 48 41.03 17.08 -6.24
CA MET A 48 42.43 17.45 -6.46
C MET A 48 42.49 18.93 -6.84
N ASN A 49 43.24 19.71 -6.06
CA ASN A 49 43.57 21.08 -6.42
C ASN A 49 44.79 21.04 -7.35
N VAL A 50 44.64 21.51 -8.59
CA VAL A 50 45.74 21.60 -9.56
C VAL A 50 46.37 23.00 -9.64
N THR A 51 45.92 23.92 -8.77
CA THR A 51 46.47 25.27 -8.66
C THR A 51 47.46 25.35 -7.51
N ASN A 52 48.37 26.33 -7.57
CA ASN A 52 49.31 26.61 -6.48
C ASN A 52 48.71 27.50 -5.38
N GLU A 53 47.41 27.80 -5.45
CA GLU A 53 46.71 28.65 -4.49
C GLU A 53 45.66 27.87 -3.69
N PRO A 54 45.39 28.23 -2.43
CA PRO A 54 44.36 27.59 -1.63
C PRO A 54 42.95 27.94 -2.13
N ILE A 55 42.17 26.92 -2.51
CA ILE A 55 40.77 27.08 -2.95
C ILE A 55 39.81 26.90 -1.77
N THR A 56 38.97 27.89 -1.50
CA THR A 56 37.93 27.81 -0.46
C THR A 56 36.60 27.31 -1.04
N ILE A 57 36.10 26.20 -0.49
CA ILE A 57 34.80 25.62 -0.88
C ILE A 57 33.72 26.04 0.11
N GLN A 58 32.71 26.78 -0.37
CA GLN A 58 31.58 27.20 0.44
C GLN A 58 30.54 26.08 0.60
N ARG A 59 29.95 25.97 1.80
CA ARG A 59 28.87 25.02 2.11
C ARG A 59 27.67 25.26 1.18
N GLY A 60 27.17 24.20 0.55
CA GLY A 60 26.00 24.25 -0.35
C GLY A 60 26.34 24.38 -1.84
N LYS A 61 27.61 24.55 -2.22
CA LYS A 61 28.03 24.49 -3.63
C LYS A 61 28.03 23.04 -4.15
N VAL A 62 27.63 22.87 -5.41
CA VAL A 62 27.61 21.58 -6.10
C VAL A 62 29.03 21.19 -6.50
N LEU A 63 29.59 20.18 -5.84
CA LEU A 63 30.96 19.71 -6.09
C LEU A 63 31.05 18.69 -7.22
N ALA A 64 30.06 17.83 -7.35
CA ALA A 64 30.07 16.74 -8.30
C ALA A 64 28.65 16.35 -8.70
N ILE A 65 28.53 15.73 -9.86
CA ILE A 65 27.28 15.17 -10.37
C ILE A 65 27.30 13.67 -10.10
N PHE A 66 26.33 13.20 -9.31
CA PHE A 66 26.11 11.79 -9.04
C PHE A 66 25.04 11.27 -10.01
N LYS A 67 25.41 10.32 -10.88
CA LYS A 67 24.49 9.62 -11.77
C LYS A 67 24.31 8.19 -11.28
N VAL A 68 23.06 7.79 -11.03
CA VAL A 68 22.71 6.42 -10.65
C VAL A 68 23.04 5.48 -11.81
N LEU A 69 23.54 4.29 -11.47
CA LEU A 69 23.79 3.23 -12.44
C LEU A 69 22.59 2.29 -12.46
N ASP A 70 21.88 2.23 -13.58
CA ASP A 70 20.64 1.46 -13.77
C ASP A 70 20.85 0.15 -14.58
N THR A 71 22.09 -0.17 -14.96
CA THR A 71 22.44 -1.34 -15.79
C THR A 71 23.72 -1.99 -15.30
N ASP A 72 23.92 -3.29 -15.60
CA ASP A 72 25.17 -4.00 -15.32
C ASP A 72 26.40 -3.31 -15.93
N TYR A 73 27.53 -3.29 -15.21
CA TYR A 73 28.75 -2.60 -15.66
C TYR A 73 30.01 -3.35 -15.25
N SER A 74 31.03 -3.33 -16.11
CA SER A 74 32.35 -3.87 -15.81
C SER A 74 33.23 -2.78 -15.18
N ILE A 75 33.81 -3.06 -14.01
CA ILE A 75 34.82 -2.18 -13.41
C ILE A 75 36.17 -2.68 -13.88
N THR A 76 37.02 -1.78 -14.38
CA THR A 76 38.45 -2.08 -14.61
C THR A 76 39.26 -1.25 -13.65
N SER A 77 39.85 -1.88 -12.64
CA SER A 77 40.80 -1.21 -11.74
C SER A 77 42.19 -1.27 -12.37
N LEU A 78 42.80 -0.10 -12.58
CA LEU A 78 44.20 0.00 -12.95
C LEU A 78 45.00 0.25 -11.67
N GLU A 79 45.76 -0.74 -11.22
CA GLU A 79 46.75 -0.51 -10.17
C GLU A 79 48.00 0.18 -10.77
N PRO A 80 48.64 1.12 -10.06
CA PRO A 80 49.74 1.92 -10.61
C PRO A 80 51.04 1.14 -10.82
N ASP A 81 51.17 -0.08 -10.31
CA ASP A 81 52.43 -0.83 -10.38
C ASP A 81 52.41 -1.83 -11.54
N ASN A 82 53.21 -1.51 -12.56
CA ASN A 82 53.64 -2.35 -13.69
C ASN A 82 52.72 -2.51 -14.92
N GLY A 83 51.79 -1.59 -15.20
CA GLY A 83 51.20 -1.45 -16.55
C GLY A 83 50.50 -2.70 -17.11
N LYS A 84 50.24 -3.71 -16.27
CA LYS A 84 49.52 -4.92 -16.64
C LYS A 84 48.04 -4.66 -16.41
N MET A 85 47.28 -4.59 -17.49
CA MET A 85 45.82 -4.62 -17.43
C MET A 85 45.39 -5.94 -16.79
N GLN A 86 44.90 -5.89 -15.55
CA GLN A 86 44.12 -6.99 -14.98
C GLN A 86 42.65 -6.63 -15.09
N SER A 87 41.88 -7.43 -15.84
CA SER A 87 40.42 -7.34 -15.81
C SER A 87 39.94 -7.91 -14.48
N VAL A 88 39.43 -7.08 -13.59
CA VAL A 88 38.90 -7.53 -12.30
C VAL A 88 37.40 -7.28 -12.26
N GLN A 89 36.66 -8.38 -12.40
CA GLN A 89 35.23 -8.58 -12.12
C GLN A 89 34.20 -7.88 -13.05
N ASN A 90 33.40 -8.71 -13.72
CA ASN A 90 32.04 -8.32 -14.09
C ASN A 90 31.28 -8.08 -12.78
N VAL A 91 30.99 -6.82 -12.47
CA VAL A 91 30.02 -6.50 -11.43
C VAL A 91 28.66 -6.65 -12.09
N GLN A 92 28.15 -7.89 -12.09
CA GLN A 92 26.70 -8.04 -12.11
C GLN A 92 26.18 -7.22 -10.94
N LEU A 93 25.14 -6.42 -11.15
CA LEU A 93 24.25 -6.02 -10.07
C LEU A 93 23.61 -7.30 -9.55
N SER A 94 24.40 -8.12 -8.84
CA SER A 94 23.86 -8.96 -7.81
C SER A 94 23.11 -7.97 -6.95
N HIS A 95 21.77 -8.09 -6.96
CA HIS A 95 21.02 -7.92 -5.75
C HIS A 95 21.85 -8.62 -4.67
N ARG A 96 22.71 -7.86 -3.97
CA ARG A 96 23.26 -8.30 -2.71
C ARG A 96 22.01 -8.63 -1.94
N THR A 97 21.82 -9.92 -1.73
CA THR A 97 20.75 -10.49 -0.95
C THR A 97 20.76 -9.81 0.41
N GLU A 98 19.98 -8.75 0.55
CA GLU A 98 19.41 -8.27 1.82
C GLU A 98 18.36 -9.26 2.35
N ASN A 99 18.19 -10.40 1.68
CA ASN A 99 17.00 -11.21 1.78
C ASN A 99 16.95 -12.18 2.96
N GLU A 100 18.03 -12.49 3.69
CA GLU A 100 17.86 -13.39 4.84
C GLU A 100 17.23 -12.71 6.08
N SER A 101 17.49 -11.41 6.30
CA SER A 101 16.88 -10.69 7.44
C SER A 101 15.50 -10.10 7.14
N ASP A 102 15.20 -9.77 5.89
CA ASP A 102 13.93 -9.15 5.51
C ASP A 102 12.89 -10.14 4.98
N ASP A 103 13.29 -11.24 4.33
CA ASP A 103 12.32 -12.24 3.86
C ASP A 103 11.72 -13.08 5.00
N SER A 104 12.36 -13.09 6.17
CA SER A 104 11.81 -13.71 7.39
C SER A 104 10.76 -12.83 8.08
N LYS A 105 10.83 -11.50 7.95
CA LYS A 105 9.87 -10.58 8.59
C LYS A 105 8.51 -10.59 7.92
N ILE A 106 8.44 -10.65 6.59
CA ILE A 106 7.14 -10.67 5.90
C ILE A 106 6.33 -11.91 6.30
N LEU A 107 7.00 -13.05 6.46
CA LEU A 107 6.38 -14.30 6.92
C LEU A 107 5.85 -14.20 8.35
N SER A 108 6.45 -13.36 9.21
CA SER A 108 5.96 -13.15 10.58
C SER A 108 4.56 -12.54 10.66
N TYR A 109 4.08 -11.92 9.59
CA TYR A 109 2.73 -11.37 9.53
C TYR A 109 1.65 -12.42 9.20
N PHE A 110 2.06 -13.60 8.74
CA PHE A 110 1.15 -14.65 8.29
C PHE A 110 1.17 -15.85 9.23
N ASP A 111 -0.01 -16.40 9.49
CA ASP A 111 -0.17 -17.67 10.20
C ASP A 111 -0.17 -18.81 9.17
N ILE A 112 0.97 -19.47 8.99
CA ILE A 112 1.11 -20.59 8.04
C ILE A 112 0.39 -21.81 8.64
N PRO A 113 -0.61 -22.38 7.94
CA PRO A 113 -1.38 -23.49 8.47
C PRO A 113 -0.51 -24.71 8.82
N SER A 114 -0.75 -25.30 10.01
CA SER A 114 0.02 -26.44 10.51
C SER A 114 -0.21 -27.74 9.73
N HIS A 115 -1.36 -27.87 9.06
CA HIS A 115 -1.74 -29.06 8.30
C HIS A 115 -0.96 -29.23 6.98
N LEU A 116 -0.24 -28.19 6.54
CA LEU A 116 0.58 -28.24 5.34
C LEU A 116 1.85 -29.07 5.59
N SER A 117 2.25 -29.86 4.60
CA SER A 117 3.57 -30.51 4.56
C SER A 117 4.69 -29.48 4.46
N ASP A 118 5.92 -29.88 4.80
CA ASP A 118 7.07 -28.97 4.75
C ASP A 118 7.36 -28.46 3.32
N THR A 119 7.06 -29.27 2.31
CA THR A 119 7.13 -28.87 0.90
C THR A 119 6.09 -27.80 0.55
N GLU A 120 4.84 -27.96 1.01
CA GLU A 120 3.76 -26.99 0.78
C GLU A 120 4.04 -25.68 1.54
N LYS A 121 4.50 -25.76 2.80
CA LYS A 121 4.91 -24.58 3.58
C LYS A 121 6.00 -23.78 2.86
N SER A 122 6.99 -24.48 2.29
CA SER A 122 8.07 -23.85 1.53
C SER A 122 7.56 -23.16 0.27
N LYS A 123 6.71 -23.83 -0.53
CA LYS A 123 6.08 -23.25 -1.72
C LYS A 123 5.21 -22.03 -1.41
N LEU A 124 4.39 -22.11 -0.35
CA LEU A 124 3.55 -20.99 0.07
C LEU A 124 4.41 -19.80 0.53
N SER A 125 5.43 -20.07 1.35
CA SER A 125 6.35 -19.03 1.83
C SER A 125 7.06 -18.33 0.67
N GLN A 126 7.54 -19.10 -0.31
CA GLN A 126 8.15 -18.57 -1.53
C GLN A 126 7.18 -17.72 -2.34
N CYS A 127 5.91 -18.15 -2.49
CA CYS A 127 4.87 -17.38 -3.17
C CYS A 127 4.63 -16.02 -2.49
N LEU A 128 4.50 -16.00 -1.15
CA LEU A 128 4.29 -14.77 -0.38
C LEU A 128 5.51 -13.84 -0.44
N GLN A 129 6.72 -14.39 -0.35
CA GLN A 129 7.97 -13.63 -0.45
C GLN A 129 8.17 -13.03 -1.85
N SER A 130 7.92 -13.81 -2.90
CA SER A 130 8.01 -13.34 -4.30
C SER A 130 7.04 -12.18 -4.57
N ASN A 131 5.95 -12.12 -3.81
CA ASN A 131 4.93 -11.08 -3.89
C ASN A 131 5.00 -10.06 -2.73
N LYS A 132 6.13 -9.94 -2.01
CA LYS A 132 6.28 -9.03 -0.85
C LYS A 132 5.87 -7.58 -1.10
N CYS A 133 6.09 -7.10 -2.33
CA CYS A 133 5.72 -5.74 -2.76
C CYS A 133 4.21 -5.43 -2.69
N LEU A 134 3.34 -6.44 -2.68
CA LEU A 134 1.90 -6.26 -2.56
C LEU A 134 1.44 -5.91 -1.15
N PHE A 135 2.20 -6.29 -0.13
CA PHE A 135 1.77 -6.14 1.26
C PHE A 135 2.23 -4.80 1.83
N VAL A 136 1.31 -4.11 2.50
CA VAL A 136 1.62 -2.89 3.27
C VAL A 136 2.22 -3.30 4.61
N THR A 137 3.47 -2.95 4.83
CA THR A 137 4.21 -3.21 6.08
C THR A 137 4.82 -1.92 6.60
N ASP A 138 5.43 -1.97 7.79
CA ASP A 138 6.11 -0.79 8.35
C ASP A 138 7.31 -0.36 7.48
N GLU A 139 7.92 -1.31 6.75
CA GLU A 139 9.03 -1.10 5.81
C GLU A 139 8.53 -0.65 4.42
N ASN A 140 7.33 -1.11 4.04
CA ASN A 140 6.66 -0.70 2.81
C ASN A 140 5.29 -0.05 3.13
N PRO A 141 5.29 1.23 3.58
CA PRO A 141 4.07 1.92 4.00
C PRO A 141 3.24 2.46 2.83
N ASP A 142 3.61 2.14 1.59
CA ASP A 142 2.86 2.54 0.40
C ASP A 142 1.49 1.87 0.37
N LEU A 143 0.44 2.68 0.41
CA LEU A 143 -0.95 2.21 0.41
C LEU A 143 -1.42 1.76 -0.99
N GLY A 144 -0.70 2.14 -2.05
CA GLY A 144 -1.09 1.82 -3.42
C GLY A 144 -1.88 2.93 -4.12
N TYR A 145 -1.92 2.81 -5.44
CA TYR A 145 -2.63 3.72 -6.33
C TYR A 145 -3.05 2.95 -7.58
N THR A 146 -4.34 3.04 -7.91
CA THR A 146 -4.86 2.56 -9.19
C THR A 146 -5.37 3.73 -10.04
N ASP A 147 -5.16 3.66 -11.35
CA ASP A 147 -5.66 4.64 -12.32
C ASP A 147 -6.80 4.07 -13.20
N ILE A 148 -7.23 2.82 -12.96
CA ILE A 148 -8.15 2.08 -13.82
C ILE A 148 -9.57 2.67 -13.79
N VAL A 149 -10.02 3.09 -12.60
CA VAL A 149 -11.35 3.69 -12.39
C VAL A 149 -11.20 4.90 -11.48
N HIS A 150 -11.83 6.00 -11.87
CA HIS A 150 -11.90 7.23 -11.08
C HIS A 150 -13.33 7.40 -10.60
N HIS A 151 -13.51 7.60 -9.30
CA HIS A 151 -14.84 7.83 -8.74
C HIS A 151 -15.36 9.21 -9.15
N LYS A 152 -16.44 9.23 -9.92
CA LYS A 152 -17.12 10.45 -10.35
C LYS A 152 -18.37 10.70 -9.51
N ILE A 153 -18.51 11.94 -9.06
CA ILE A 153 -19.68 12.41 -8.31
C ILE A 153 -20.54 13.24 -9.25
N CYS A 154 -21.68 12.66 -9.67
CA CYS A 154 -22.68 13.37 -10.46
C CYS A 154 -23.71 14.00 -9.52
N MET A 155 -23.86 15.33 -9.58
CA MET A 155 -24.84 16.05 -8.76
C MET A 155 -26.21 16.05 -9.44
N LYS A 156 -27.28 16.10 -8.64
CA LYS A 156 -28.64 16.33 -9.16
C LYS A 156 -28.76 17.73 -9.77
N SER A 157 -29.70 17.90 -10.70
CA SER A 157 -29.93 19.17 -11.40
C SER A 157 -30.37 20.31 -10.46
N ASP A 158 -31.02 19.98 -9.35
CA ASP A 158 -31.49 20.93 -8.32
C ASP A 158 -30.51 21.12 -7.16
N PHE A 159 -29.24 20.71 -7.36
CA PHE A 159 -28.19 20.77 -6.35
C PHE A 159 -28.06 22.16 -5.70
N LYS A 160 -28.05 22.16 -4.37
CA LYS A 160 -27.82 23.38 -3.57
C LYS A 160 -26.47 23.31 -2.86
N PRO A 161 -25.58 24.30 -3.04
CA PRO A 161 -24.36 24.43 -2.26
C PRO A 161 -24.66 24.53 -0.76
N LYS A 162 -23.80 23.92 0.07
CA LYS A 162 -23.94 23.98 1.53
C LYS A 162 -22.60 23.86 2.24
N ASN A 163 -22.29 24.87 3.03
CA ASN A 163 -21.16 24.87 3.93
C ASN A 163 -21.62 24.52 5.36
N GLN A 164 -21.31 23.30 5.82
CA GLN A 164 -21.62 22.88 7.18
C GLN A 164 -20.49 23.26 8.14
N ARG A 165 -20.87 23.83 9.27
CA ARG A 165 -19.91 24.19 10.33
C ARG A 165 -19.33 22.93 10.97
N PRO A 166 -18.02 22.90 11.28
CA PRO A 166 -17.41 21.78 11.98
C PRO A 166 -17.97 21.65 13.40
N TYR A 167 -18.09 20.42 13.89
CA TYR A 167 -18.47 20.16 15.27
C TYR A 167 -17.35 20.58 16.23
N ARG A 168 -17.71 21.09 17.42
CA ARG A 168 -16.73 21.40 18.45
C ARG A 168 -16.10 20.12 18.98
N LEU A 169 -14.77 20.07 19.00
CA LEU A 169 -14.01 18.95 19.54
C LEU A 169 -13.32 19.32 20.87
N PRO A 170 -13.36 18.46 21.89
CA PRO A 170 -12.54 18.60 23.10
C PRO A 170 -11.05 18.41 22.78
N PRO A 171 -10.12 18.90 23.62
CA PRO A 171 -8.68 18.87 23.38
C PRO A 171 -8.13 17.49 22.97
N ASP A 172 -8.47 16.43 23.70
CA ASP A 172 -7.99 15.06 23.43
C ASP A 172 -8.36 14.56 22.03
N LYS A 173 -9.55 14.94 21.55
CA LYS A 173 -10.03 14.59 20.21
C LYS A 173 -9.36 15.44 19.12
N LYS A 174 -8.87 16.63 19.44
CA LYS A 174 -8.11 17.46 18.49
C LYS A 174 -6.73 16.87 18.22
N GLU A 175 -6.06 16.34 19.24
CA GLU A 175 -4.78 15.65 19.06
C GLU A 175 -4.95 14.38 18.22
N ALA A 176 -5.96 13.56 18.53
CA ALA A 176 -6.31 12.40 17.71
C ALA A 176 -6.61 12.78 16.26
N LEU A 177 -7.33 13.90 16.03
CA LEU A 177 -7.61 14.39 14.69
C LEU A 177 -6.34 14.79 13.94
N ARG A 178 -5.38 15.42 14.61
CA ARG A 178 -4.12 15.84 13.99
C ARG A 178 -3.36 14.63 13.44
N GLU A 179 -3.21 13.59 14.26
CA GLU A 179 -2.58 12.33 13.85
C GLU A 179 -3.33 11.68 12.67
N HIS A 180 -4.67 11.74 12.67
CA HIS A 180 -5.50 11.21 11.57
C HIS A 180 -5.37 12.01 10.26
N LEU A 181 -4.89 13.25 10.29
CA LEU A 181 -4.68 14.07 9.09
C LEU A 181 -3.26 13.92 8.54
N ASP A 182 -2.26 13.70 9.40
CA ASP A 182 -0.85 13.66 9.00
C ASP A 182 -0.54 12.56 7.98
N ASP A 183 -0.95 11.32 8.22
CA ASP A 183 -0.65 10.19 7.33
C ASP A 183 -1.41 10.32 5.98
N PRO A 184 -2.73 10.62 5.95
CA PRO A 184 -3.43 10.88 4.70
C PRO A 184 -2.91 12.08 3.89
N LEU A 185 -2.42 13.14 4.54
CA LEU A 185 -1.77 14.27 3.85
C LEU A 185 -0.45 13.83 3.20
N ARG A 186 0.38 13.07 3.92
CA ARG A 186 1.66 12.55 3.40
C ARG A 186 1.46 11.61 2.22
N GLN A 187 0.42 10.78 2.26
CA GLN A 187 0.08 9.83 1.19
C GLN A 187 -0.76 10.44 0.06
N ASN A 188 -1.00 11.76 0.08
CA ASN A 188 -1.79 12.46 -0.93
C ASN A 188 -3.23 11.90 -1.08
N ILE A 189 -3.78 11.35 0.01
CA ILE A 189 -5.17 10.89 0.13
C ILE A 189 -6.10 12.09 0.26
N ILE A 190 -5.67 13.07 1.05
CA ILE A 190 -6.31 14.37 1.22
C ILE A 190 -5.35 15.49 0.86
N ALA A 191 -5.89 16.65 0.51
CA ALA A 191 -5.12 17.87 0.27
C ALA A 191 -5.82 19.08 0.88
N PRO A 192 -5.07 20.11 1.32
CA PRO A 192 -5.67 21.38 1.70
C PRO A 192 -6.40 22.00 0.50
N VAL A 193 -7.52 22.65 0.75
CA VAL A 193 -8.23 23.43 -0.27
C VAL A 193 -7.47 24.73 -0.53
N SER A 194 -7.32 25.11 -1.80
CA SER A 194 -6.68 26.36 -2.21
C SER A 194 -7.70 27.49 -2.41
N GLU A 195 -7.25 28.74 -2.33
CA GLU A 195 -8.11 29.93 -2.49
C GLU A 195 -8.78 30.02 -3.86
N THR A 196 -8.20 29.37 -4.88
CA THR A 196 -8.70 29.37 -6.26
C THR A 196 -9.77 28.31 -6.51
N GLU A 197 -10.02 27.41 -5.56
CA GLU A 197 -10.96 26.31 -5.73
C GLU A 197 -12.35 26.65 -5.24
N ASP A 198 -13.34 26.46 -6.11
CA ASP A 198 -14.75 26.49 -5.73
C ASP A 198 -15.13 25.17 -5.03
N VAL A 199 -15.46 25.26 -3.73
CA VAL A 199 -15.89 24.14 -2.89
C VAL A 199 -17.37 24.29 -2.52
N PRO A 200 -18.29 23.79 -3.35
CA PRO A 200 -19.71 24.08 -3.19
C PRO A 200 -20.36 23.31 -2.04
N ILE A 201 -19.74 22.23 -1.57
CA ILE A 201 -20.16 21.49 -0.37
C ILE A 201 -18.98 21.41 0.58
N ILE A 202 -19.24 21.66 1.86
CA ILE A 202 -18.28 21.34 2.92
C ILE A 202 -18.96 20.51 3.99
N SER A 203 -18.48 19.28 4.17
CA SER A 203 -18.97 18.32 5.16
C SER A 203 -18.27 18.50 6.52
N PRO A 204 -18.97 18.31 7.64
CA PRO A 204 -18.34 18.27 8.95
C PRO A 204 -17.71 16.90 9.21
N ILE A 205 -16.73 16.86 10.11
CA ILE A 205 -16.07 15.62 10.53
C ILE A 205 -16.58 15.13 11.89
N VAL A 206 -16.67 13.82 12.05
CA VAL A 206 -17.11 13.12 13.26
C VAL A 206 -16.03 12.13 13.69
N LEU A 207 -15.68 12.17 14.98
CA LEU A 207 -14.76 11.22 15.58
C LEU A 207 -15.53 10.21 16.43
N VAL A 208 -15.58 8.97 15.94
CA VAL A 208 -16.32 7.85 16.58
C VAL A 208 -15.35 7.01 17.40
N SER A 209 -15.70 6.70 18.65
CA SER A 209 -14.85 5.85 19.50
C SER A 209 -14.76 4.41 18.97
N LYS A 210 -13.57 3.83 18.95
CA LYS A 210 -13.35 2.39 18.67
C LYS A 210 -13.60 1.59 19.95
N GLN A 211 -14.84 1.56 20.46
CA GLN A 211 -15.14 0.92 21.76
C GLN A 211 -14.89 -0.61 21.84
N ASN A 212 -14.76 -1.33 20.71
CA ASN A 212 -14.90 -2.80 20.68
C ASN A 212 -13.76 -3.62 20.01
N ARG A 213 -12.55 -3.08 19.82
CA ARG A 213 -11.41 -3.93 19.36
C ARG A 213 -10.38 -4.05 20.47
N ASN A 214 -10.32 -5.24 21.07
CA ASN A 214 -9.34 -5.76 22.03
C ASN A 214 -8.69 -4.66 22.90
N LYS A 215 -9.19 -4.45 24.13
CA LYS A 215 -8.60 -3.51 25.11
C LYS A 215 -7.06 -3.65 25.19
N LYS A 216 -6.53 -4.88 25.06
CA LYS A 216 -5.09 -5.19 25.01
C LYS A 216 -4.30 -4.53 23.86
N GLN A 217 -4.90 -4.27 22.69
CA GLN A 217 -4.23 -3.59 21.57
C GLN A 217 -4.32 -2.05 21.68
N GLN A 218 -5.37 -1.54 22.33
CA GLN A 218 -5.53 -0.09 22.55
C GLN A 218 -4.59 0.45 23.64
N GLU A 219 -4.28 -0.35 24.65
CA GLU A 219 -3.34 0.03 25.72
C GLU A 219 -1.87 0.06 25.24
N ASN A 220 -1.50 -0.79 24.28
CA ASN A 220 -0.14 -0.84 23.73
C ASN A 220 0.12 0.21 22.62
N SER A 221 -0.90 0.93 22.17
CA SER A 221 -0.77 1.95 21.12
C SER A 221 -0.58 3.32 21.75
N GLN A 222 0.64 3.89 21.67
CA GLN A 222 0.93 5.24 22.17
C GLN A 222 0.17 6.37 21.43
N LYS A 223 -0.34 6.09 20.21
CA LYS A 223 -1.04 7.06 19.36
C LYS A 223 -2.51 7.29 19.80
N SER A 224 -2.92 8.55 19.93
CA SER A 224 -4.30 8.94 20.29
C SER A 224 -5.32 8.56 19.19
N SER A 225 -4.88 8.56 17.92
CA SER A 225 -5.64 8.11 16.74
C SER A 225 -6.10 6.65 16.81
N ALA A 226 -5.44 5.81 17.61
CA ALA A 226 -5.85 4.42 17.81
C ALA A 226 -7.21 4.30 18.51
N LYS A 227 -7.66 5.33 19.25
CA LYS A 227 -8.92 5.33 20.02
C LYS A 227 -10.14 5.78 19.22
N TYR A 228 -9.95 6.59 18.18
CA TYR A 228 -11.05 7.19 17.40
C TYR A 228 -10.98 6.79 15.91
N ARG A 229 -12.13 6.71 15.25
CA ARG A 229 -12.26 6.65 13.79
C ARG A 229 -12.59 8.04 13.26
N PHE A 230 -11.82 8.47 12.28
CA PHE A 230 -12.12 9.66 11.48
C PHE A 230 -13.21 9.32 10.46
N CYS A 231 -14.33 10.05 10.49
CA CYS A 231 -15.43 9.91 9.55
C CYS A 231 -15.89 11.29 9.08
N CYS A 232 -16.11 11.44 7.78
CA CYS A 232 -16.77 12.62 7.22
C CYS A 232 -18.28 12.38 7.13
N ASP A 233 -19.07 13.36 7.56
CA ASP A 233 -20.52 13.29 7.44
C ASP A 233 -20.96 13.73 6.04
N PHE A 234 -21.05 12.74 5.14
CA PHE A 234 -21.51 12.94 3.77
C PHE A 234 -23.03 12.82 3.60
N ARG A 235 -23.83 12.78 4.67
CA ARG A 235 -25.30 12.62 4.54
C ARG A 235 -25.92 13.69 3.65
N TYR A 236 -25.48 14.94 3.80
CA TYR A 236 -25.96 16.01 2.93
C TYR A 236 -25.51 15.83 1.49
N LEU A 237 -24.22 15.59 1.27
CA LEU A 237 -23.68 15.31 -0.06
C LEU A 237 -24.44 14.17 -0.74
N ASN A 238 -24.59 13.03 -0.07
CA ASN A 238 -25.31 11.86 -0.58
C ASN A 238 -26.77 12.19 -0.97
N SER A 239 -27.45 13.12 -0.27
CA SER A 239 -28.81 13.54 -0.65
C SER A 239 -28.87 14.31 -1.98
N GLN A 240 -27.76 14.94 -2.36
CA GLN A 240 -27.62 15.80 -3.54
C GLN A 240 -26.97 15.08 -4.73
N VAL A 241 -26.40 13.89 -4.52
CA VAL A 241 -25.77 13.08 -5.55
C VAL A 241 -26.81 12.28 -6.31
N GLN A 242 -26.67 12.17 -7.63
CA GLN A 242 -27.42 11.24 -8.45
C GLN A 242 -26.97 9.82 -8.13
N ASP A 243 -27.91 8.93 -7.86
CA ASP A 243 -27.58 7.55 -7.51
C ASP A 243 -26.85 6.86 -8.64
N PHE A 244 -25.66 6.34 -8.32
CA PHE A 244 -24.91 5.43 -9.18
C PHE A 244 -25.00 4.04 -8.57
N SER A 245 -25.85 3.20 -9.14
CA SER A 245 -26.03 1.81 -8.74
C SER A 245 -25.35 0.92 -9.78
N TYR A 246 -24.17 0.43 -9.41
CA TYR A 246 -23.52 -0.67 -10.12
C TYR A 246 -23.94 -1.99 -9.46
N PHE A 247 -24.11 -3.04 -10.27
CA PHE A 247 -24.49 -4.35 -9.76
C PHE A 247 -23.42 -4.87 -8.81
N ILE A 248 -23.82 -5.11 -7.57
CA ILE A 248 -22.99 -5.79 -6.57
C ILE A 248 -23.67 -7.15 -6.38
N PRO A 249 -22.98 -8.27 -6.70
CA PRO A 249 -23.55 -9.60 -6.55
C PRO A 249 -24.08 -9.82 -5.14
N ASP A 250 -25.24 -10.46 -5.03
CA ASP A 250 -25.75 -10.80 -3.71
C ASP A 250 -24.84 -11.86 -3.06
N LEU A 251 -24.79 -11.80 -1.73
CA LEU A 251 -24.13 -12.76 -0.89
C LEU A 251 -24.55 -14.20 -1.20
N THR A 252 -25.85 -14.41 -1.37
CA THR A 252 -26.41 -15.73 -1.65
C THR A 252 -25.88 -16.26 -2.98
N GLU A 253 -25.90 -15.45 -4.03
CA GLU A 253 -25.43 -15.80 -5.37
C GLU A 253 -23.92 -16.12 -5.38
N LEU A 254 -23.12 -15.29 -4.70
CA LEU A 254 -21.68 -15.55 -4.52
C LEU A 254 -21.46 -16.89 -3.83
N THR A 255 -22.23 -17.20 -2.78
CA THR A 255 -22.12 -18.48 -2.07
C THR A 255 -22.63 -19.67 -2.91
N GLU A 256 -23.74 -19.51 -3.63
CA GLU A 256 -24.31 -20.57 -4.48
C GLU A 256 -23.41 -20.94 -5.65
N SER A 257 -22.64 -19.98 -6.19
CA SER A 257 -21.64 -20.27 -7.22
C SER A 257 -20.55 -21.25 -6.75
N PHE A 258 -20.41 -21.44 -5.43
CA PHE A 258 -19.53 -22.42 -4.80
C PHE A 258 -20.24 -23.70 -4.35
N SER A 259 -21.58 -23.73 -4.39
CA SER A 259 -22.37 -24.94 -4.11
C SER A 259 -22.11 -25.98 -5.20
N GLY A 260 -21.20 -26.91 -4.92
CA GLY A 260 -20.79 -27.98 -5.83
C GLY A 260 -19.28 -28.09 -6.04
N LYS A 261 -18.51 -27.07 -5.65
CA LYS A 261 -17.04 -27.17 -5.55
C LYS A 261 -16.67 -27.68 -4.16
N THR A 262 -15.66 -28.54 -4.07
CA THR A 262 -15.08 -29.00 -2.80
C THR A 262 -13.70 -28.39 -2.59
N PRO A 263 -13.61 -27.10 -2.21
CA PRO A 263 -12.32 -26.47 -2.00
C PRO A 263 -11.64 -27.07 -0.78
N HIS A 264 -10.39 -27.47 -0.95
CA HIS A 264 -9.53 -27.96 0.14
C HIS A 264 -8.60 -26.85 0.64
N TYR A 265 -8.30 -25.86 -0.20
CA TYR A 265 -7.43 -24.75 0.10
C TYR A 265 -8.13 -23.42 -0.19
N LEU A 266 -8.26 -22.59 0.84
CA LEU A 266 -8.93 -21.29 0.79
C LEU A 266 -7.94 -20.19 1.13
N ALA A 267 -8.07 -19.05 0.47
CA ALA A 267 -7.39 -17.83 0.87
C ALA A 267 -8.40 -16.68 0.95
N SER A 268 -8.31 -15.89 2.02
CA SER A 268 -9.03 -14.64 2.15
C SER A 268 -8.03 -13.49 2.06
N ILE A 269 -8.27 -12.58 1.13
CA ILE A 269 -7.42 -11.45 0.83
C ILE A 269 -8.21 -10.17 1.15
N ASP A 270 -7.64 -9.33 2.00
CA ASP A 270 -8.18 -8.02 2.39
C ASP A 270 -7.25 -6.90 1.88
N LEU A 271 -7.83 -5.94 1.16
CA LEU A 271 -7.11 -4.76 0.69
C LEU A 271 -6.78 -3.81 1.86
N SER A 272 -5.55 -3.29 1.87
CA SER A 272 -5.15 -2.32 2.90
C SER A 272 -5.81 -0.97 2.66
N SER A 273 -6.86 -0.66 3.42
CA SER A 273 -7.67 0.57 3.22
C SER A 273 -8.11 0.75 1.75
N GLY A 274 -8.66 -0.30 1.15
CA GLY A 274 -8.91 -0.42 -0.30
C GLY A 274 -9.50 0.82 -0.96
N PHE A 275 -10.56 1.41 -0.38
CA PHE A 275 -11.15 2.66 -0.89
C PHE A 275 -10.13 3.78 -1.13
N PHE A 276 -9.15 4.00 -0.23
CA PHE A 276 -8.15 5.06 -0.40
C PHE A 276 -7.12 4.78 -1.50
N GLN A 277 -7.11 3.59 -2.08
CA GLN A 277 -6.27 3.25 -3.22
C GLN A 277 -6.89 3.72 -4.54
N MET A 278 -8.21 3.96 -4.59
CA MET A 278 -8.92 4.46 -5.76
C MET A 278 -9.02 6.00 -5.74
N PRO A 279 -8.74 6.71 -6.85
CA PRO A 279 -8.86 8.16 -6.93
C PRO A 279 -10.31 8.64 -7.02
N VAL A 280 -10.56 9.84 -6.50
CA VAL A 280 -11.72 10.65 -6.87
C VAL A 280 -11.34 11.47 -8.09
N ASP A 281 -12.22 11.44 -9.10
CA ASP A 281 -12.08 12.22 -10.32
C ASP A 281 -11.84 13.70 -10.02
N LYS A 282 -10.93 14.35 -10.76
CA LYS A 282 -10.44 15.71 -10.43
C LYS A 282 -11.58 16.73 -10.28
N ASP A 283 -12.60 16.65 -11.13
CA ASP A 283 -13.74 17.56 -11.12
C ASP A 283 -14.71 17.26 -9.96
N SER A 284 -14.64 16.05 -9.43
CA SER A 284 -15.48 15.58 -8.32
C SER A 284 -14.87 15.87 -6.94
N GLN A 285 -13.55 16.10 -6.86
CA GLN A 285 -12.84 16.34 -5.58
C GLN A 285 -13.42 17.53 -4.79
N LYS A 286 -13.90 18.57 -5.49
CA LYS A 286 -14.49 19.77 -4.87
C LYS A 286 -15.72 19.51 -4.02
N TYR A 287 -16.46 18.42 -4.29
CA TYR A 287 -17.66 18.05 -3.51
C TYR A 287 -17.30 17.31 -2.22
N THR A 288 -16.07 16.81 -2.12
CA THR A 288 -15.60 16.01 -0.97
C THR A 288 -14.91 16.85 0.10
N ALA A 289 -15.00 18.18 0.01
CA ALA A 289 -14.37 19.05 0.98
C ALA A 289 -14.97 18.87 2.38
N PHE A 290 -14.11 18.95 3.40
CA PHE A 290 -14.50 18.83 4.80
C PHE A 290 -13.76 19.83 5.68
N ASN A 291 -14.45 20.30 6.72
CA ASN A 291 -13.92 21.26 7.67
C ASN A 291 -13.40 20.60 8.94
N THR A 292 -12.24 21.07 9.40
CA THR A 292 -11.64 20.68 10.68
C THR A 292 -11.24 21.92 11.48
N CYS A 293 -10.81 21.74 12.73
CA CYS A 293 -10.19 22.82 13.50
C CYS A 293 -8.78 23.21 13.04
N PHE A 294 -8.21 22.50 12.06
CA PHE A 294 -6.87 22.75 11.50
C PHE A 294 -6.91 23.28 10.06
N GLY A 295 -8.11 23.50 9.51
CA GLY A 295 -8.30 23.94 8.14
C GLY A 295 -9.33 23.12 7.38
N THR A 296 -9.55 23.50 6.13
CA THR A 296 -10.42 22.82 5.17
C THR A 296 -9.58 21.96 4.23
N PHE A 297 -9.99 20.72 4.07
CA PHE A 297 -9.31 19.74 3.22
C PHE A 297 -10.31 19.12 2.26
N LYS A 298 -9.81 18.49 1.19
CA LYS A 298 -10.60 17.71 0.24
C LYS A 298 -9.98 16.34 0.03
N PHE A 299 -10.78 15.37 -0.38
CA PHE A 299 -10.27 14.06 -0.73
C PHE A 299 -9.80 14.03 -2.20
N ARG A 300 -8.64 13.40 -2.40
CA ARG A 300 -8.11 13.02 -3.72
C ARG A 300 -8.34 11.54 -4.02
N ARG A 301 -8.54 10.74 -2.97
CA ARG A 301 -8.84 9.31 -3.01
C ARG A 301 -10.20 9.04 -2.42
N LEU A 302 -10.84 7.96 -2.82
CA LEU A 302 -12.24 7.68 -2.51
C LEU A 302 -12.44 7.58 -0.99
N PRO A 303 -13.18 8.51 -0.36
CA PRO A 303 -13.46 8.41 1.05
C PRO A 303 -14.61 7.43 1.33
N MET A 304 -14.54 6.78 2.50
CA MET A 304 -15.65 6.03 3.03
C MET A 304 -16.83 6.96 3.38
N GLY A 305 -18.06 6.48 3.18
CA GLY A 305 -19.29 7.19 3.54
C GLY A 305 -20.04 7.86 2.39
N LEU A 306 -19.44 7.94 1.19
CA LEU A 306 -20.17 8.30 -0.03
C LEU A 306 -21.11 7.16 -0.44
N SER A 307 -22.35 7.48 -0.84
CA SER A 307 -23.35 6.47 -1.21
C SER A 307 -22.94 5.64 -2.44
N SER A 308 -22.26 6.26 -3.41
CA SER A 308 -21.82 5.63 -4.66
C SER A 308 -20.40 5.04 -4.62
N ALA A 309 -19.70 5.17 -3.47
CA ALA A 309 -18.36 4.62 -3.30
C ALA A 309 -18.32 3.08 -3.48
N PRO A 310 -19.20 2.29 -2.84
CA PRO A 310 -19.18 0.82 -3.00
C PRO A 310 -19.39 0.39 -4.45
N SER A 311 -20.34 0.99 -5.16
CA SER A 311 -20.60 0.68 -6.57
C SER A 311 -19.41 0.99 -7.48
N SER A 312 -18.72 2.11 -7.25
CA SER A 312 -17.53 2.44 -8.03
C SER A 312 -16.37 1.50 -7.73
N PHE A 313 -16.25 1.08 -6.48
CA PHE A 313 -15.22 0.14 -6.06
C PHE A 313 -15.47 -1.27 -6.58
N GLN A 314 -16.72 -1.75 -6.59
CA GLN A 314 -17.05 -3.03 -7.21
C GLN A 314 -16.75 -3.01 -8.71
N LEU A 315 -17.09 -1.93 -9.41
CA LEU A 315 -16.73 -1.75 -10.83
C LEU A 315 -15.21 -1.85 -11.07
N LEU A 316 -14.40 -1.27 -10.17
CA LEU A 316 -12.94 -1.41 -10.23
C LEU A 316 -12.52 -2.87 -10.08
N MET A 317 -13.03 -3.56 -9.06
CA MET A 317 -12.64 -4.94 -8.77
C MET A 317 -13.06 -5.91 -9.87
N ASP A 318 -14.25 -5.73 -10.45
CA ASP A 318 -14.73 -6.53 -11.58
C ASP A 318 -13.83 -6.36 -12.82
N LYS A 319 -13.30 -5.15 -13.06
CA LYS A 319 -12.34 -4.90 -14.13
C LYS A 319 -11.00 -5.58 -13.86
N ILE A 320 -10.50 -5.52 -12.63
CA ILE A 320 -9.19 -6.11 -12.25
C ILE A 320 -9.25 -7.64 -12.33
N LEU A 321 -10.31 -8.23 -11.78
CA LEU A 321 -10.50 -9.68 -11.69
C LEU A 321 -11.31 -10.25 -12.86
N GLN A 322 -11.44 -9.49 -13.95
CA GLN A 322 -12.20 -9.89 -15.12
C GLN A 322 -11.71 -11.25 -15.64
N GLY A 323 -12.64 -12.20 -15.76
CA GLY A 323 -12.37 -13.56 -16.21
C GLY A 323 -11.92 -14.53 -15.11
N LEU A 324 -11.66 -14.05 -13.89
CA LEU A 324 -11.33 -14.87 -12.71
C LEU A 324 -12.51 -15.04 -11.76
N THR A 325 -13.36 -14.03 -11.64
CA THR A 325 -14.56 -14.06 -10.79
C THR A 325 -15.44 -15.27 -11.14
N PHE A 326 -15.93 -15.97 -10.11
CA PHE A 326 -16.71 -17.22 -10.18
C PHE A 326 -15.96 -18.47 -10.70
N LYS A 327 -14.75 -18.29 -11.26
CA LYS A 327 -13.89 -19.41 -11.68
C LYS A 327 -12.87 -19.76 -10.60
N VAL A 328 -12.03 -18.78 -10.29
CA VAL A 328 -10.89 -18.87 -9.36
C VAL A 328 -11.20 -18.20 -8.03
N CYS A 329 -11.88 -17.06 -8.06
CA CYS A 329 -12.16 -16.28 -6.86
C CYS A 329 -13.59 -15.73 -6.80
N LEU A 330 -14.02 -15.38 -5.59
CA LEU A 330 -15.11 -14.46 -5.33
C LEU A 330 -14.53 -13.11 -4.94
N CYS A 331 -15.22 -12.05 -5.32
CA CYS A 331 -14.87 -10.70 -4.91
C CYS A 331 -16.13 -9.96 -4.49
N TYR A 332 -16.07 -9.36 -3.31
CA TYR A 332 -17.10 -8.48 -2.79
C TYR A 332 -16.41 -7.24 -2.21
N LEU A 333 -16.49 -6.13 -2.92
CA LEU A 333 -15.79 -4.89 -2.56
C LEU A 333 -14.30 -5.15 -2.27
N ASP A 334 -13.83 -4.86 -1.05
CA ASP A 334 -12.43 -5.01 -0.63
C ASP A 334 -12.03 -6.47 -0.30
N ASP A 335 -12.99 -7.40 -0.22
CA ASP A 335 -12.77 -8.78 0.21
C ASP A 335 -12.71 -9.73 -1.00
N ILE A 336 -11.62 -10.48 -1.12
CA ILE A 336 -11.44 -11.51 -2.15
C ILE A 336 -11.30 -12.88 -1.47
N LEU A 337 -12.04 -13.87 -1.95
CA LEU A 337 -11.89 -15.27 -1.56
C LEU A 337 -11.37 -16.08 -2.74
N ILE A 338 -10.25 -16.77 -2.57
CA ILE A 338 -9.74 -17.77 -3.51
C ILE A 338 -10.05 -19.14 -2.93
N ALA A 339 -10.47 -20.06 -3.80
CA ALA A 339 -10.90 -21.39 -3.39
C ALA A 339 -10.48 -22.42 -4.43
N SER A 340 -9.63 -23.35 -4.00
CA SER A 340 -8.92 -24.28 -4.88
C SER A 340 -9.02 -25.71 -4.35
N GLU A 341 -9.05 -26.68 -5.26
CA GLU A 341 -9.19 -28.11 -4.92
C GLU A 341 -7.86 -28.76 -4.52
N THR A 342 -6.75 -28.36 -5.14
CA THR A 342 -5.41 -28.88 -4.86
C THR A 342 -4.47 -27.76 -4.43
N PHE A 343 -3.39 -28.11 -3.73
CA PHE A 343 -2.41 -27.13 -3.26
C PHE A 343 -1.68 -26.45 -4.43
N ASP A 344 -1.26 -27.21 -5.43
CA ASP A 344 -0.56 -26.64 -6.58
C ASP A 344 -1.46 -25.67 -7.36
N GLN A 345 -2.73 -26.04 -7.58
CA GLN A 345 -3.72 -25.13 -8.14
C GLN A 345 -3.90 -23.88 -7.27
N HIS A 346 -3.89 -24.03 -5.95
CA HIS A 346 -4.00 -22.89 -5.03
C HIS A 346 -2.86 -21.89 -5.16
N ILE A 347 -1.64 -22.37 -5.36
CA ILE A 347 -0.48 -21.50 -5.59
C ILE A 347 -0.60 -20.78 -6.95
N ASP A 348 -1.06 -21.47 -7.99
CA ASP A 348 -1.29 -20.88 -9.31
C ASP A 348 -2.41 -19.82 -9.28
N ASP A 349 -3.50 -20.11 -8.58
CA ASP A 349 -4.62 -19.19 -8.36
C ASP A 349 -4.17 -17.93 -7.60
N LEU A 350 -3.38 -18.11 -6.53
CA LEU A 350 -2.79 -17.02 -5.77
C LEU A 350 -1.89 -16.14 -6.64
N ASN A 351 -0.97 -16.73 -7.39
CA ASN A 351 -0.09 -15.98 -8.28
C ASN A 351 -0.87 -15.23 -9.36
N THR A 352 -1.93 -15.84 -9.90
CA THR A 352 -2.80 -15.21 -10.90
C THR A 352 -3.50 -13.98 -10.32
N VAL A 353 -4.13 -14.11 -9.15
CA VAL A 353 -4.81 -13.00 -8.47
C VAL A 353 -3.83 -11.93 -8.03
N PHE A 354 -2.70 -12.30 -7.43
CA PHE A 354 -1.63 -11.37 -7.04
C PHE A 354 -1.08 -10.60 -8.24
N GLY A 355 -0.89 -11.26 -9.39
CA GLY A 355 -0.51 -10.61 -10.64
C GLY A 355 -1.46 -9.48 -11.02
N ARG A 356 -2.78 -9.77 -11.04
CA ARG A 356 -3.81 -8.76 -11.36
C ARG A 356 -3.80 -7.58 -10.38
N LEU A 357 -3.71 -7.85 -9.09
CA LEU A 357 -3.68 -6.80 -8.07
C LEU A 357 -2.41 -5.94 -8.16
N LYS A 358 -1.27 -6.56 -8.47
CA LYS A 358 0.02 -5.89 -8.65
C LYS A 358 0.00 -4.97 -9.86
N GLU A 359 -0.49 -5.46 -11.00
CA GLU A 359 -0.66 -4.68 -12.23
C GLU A 359 -1.60 -3.49 -12.02
N ALA A 360 -2.66 -3.68 -11.23
CA ALA A 360 -3.60 -2.61 -10.89
C ALA A 360 -3.06 -1.60 -9.86
N GLY A 361 -1.90 -1.86 -9.25
CA GLY A 361 -1.31 -1.02 -8.21
C GLY A 361 -2.00 -1.10 -6.85
N LEU A 362 -2.77 -2.17 -6.60
CA LEU A 362 -3.44 -2.39 -5.32
C LEU A 362 -2.52 -3.05 -4.29
N LYS A 363 -2.76 -2.79 -3.01
CA LYS A 363 -2.00 -3.30 -1.88
C LYS A 363 -2.87 -4.02 -0.85
N LEU A 364 -2.29 -5.02 -0.22
CA LEU A 364 -2.93 -5.94 0.72
C LEU A 364 -2.56 -5.62 2.17
N GLY A 365 -3.50 -5.88 3.08
CA GLY A 365 -3.26 -5.82 4.52
C GLY A 365 -2.80 -7.19 5.04
N PRO A 366 -1.50 -7.44 5.27
CA PRO A 366 -0.98 -8.79 5.50
C PRO A 366 -1.61 -9.46 6.74
N LYS A 367 -1.79 -8.72 7.84
CA LYS A 367 -2.37 -9.23 9.10
C LYS A 367 -3.83 -9.70 9.02
N LYS A 368 -4.53 -9.33 7.95
CA LYS A 368 -5.93 -9.70 7.74
C LYS A 368 -6.12 -10.72 6.63
N CYS A 369 -5.07 -10.95 5.84
CA CYS A 369 -5.08 -11.99 4.84
C CYS A 369 -4.83 -13.36 5.49
N SER A 370 -5.44 -14.40 4.94
CA SER A 370 -5.17 -15.79 5.32
C SER A 370 -5.01 -16.62 4.05
N PHE A 371 -4.09 -17.59 4.07
CA PHE A 371 -3.71 -18.37 2.89
C PHE A 371 -3.69 -19.86 3.20
N ALA A 372 -4.04 -20.68 2.20
CA ALA A 372 -4.06 -22.15 2.27
C ALA A 372 -4.82 -22.72 3.48
N GLN A 373 -5.90 -22.07 3.91
CA GLN A 373 -6.74 -22.52 5.03
C GLN A 373 -7.75 -23.59 4.57
N GLN A 374 -8.08 -24.55 5.42
CA GLN A 374 -9.13 -25.54 5.14
C GLN A 374 -10.55 -24.98 5.34
N SER A 375 -10.67 -23.87 6.05
CA SER A 375 -11.92 -23.15 6.24
C SER A 375 -11.66 -21.66 6.41
N CYS A 376 -12.57 -20.82 5.93
CA CYS A 376 -12.47 -19.37 6.07
C CYS A 376 -13.83 -18.73 6.31
N VAL A 377 -13.85 -17.63 7.05
CA VAL A 377 -15.05 -16.79 7.19
C VAL A 377 -15.01 -15.74 6.10
N PHE A 378 -15.96 -15.81 5.18
CA PHE A 378 -16.14 -14.82 4.11
C PHE A 378 -17.54 -14.23 4.23
N LEU A 379 -17.61 -12.91 4.41
CA LEU A 379 -18.86 -12.15 4.49
C LEU A 379 -19.92 -12.71 5.48
N GLY A 380 -19.47 -13.32 6.58
CA GLY A 380 -20.36 -13.90 7.59
C GLY A 380 -20.77 -15.36 7.37
N HIS A 381 -20.21 -16.01 6.35
CA HIS A 381 -20.36 -17.44 6.10
C HIS A 381 -19.04 -18.17 6.31
N LEU A 382 -19.08 -19.33 6.97
CA LEU A 382 -17.97 -20.26 7.05
C LEU A 382 -17.96 -21.11 5.78
N ILE A 383 -16.89 -20.99 5.00
CA ILE A 383 -16.67 -21.74 3.78
C ILE A 383 -15.64 -22.82 4.08
N SER A 384 -15.91 -24.05 3.64
CA SER A 384 -15.02 -25.20 3.81
C SER A 384 -15.32 -26.27 2.76
N SER A 385 -14.55 -27.36 2.76
CA SER A 385 -14.84 -28.55 1.94
C SER A 385 -16.20 -29.19 2.21
N LYS A 386 -16.82 -28.90 3.37
CA LYS A 386 -18.18 -29.37 3.73
C LYS A 386 -19.29 -28.48 3.16
N GLY A 387 -18.93 -27.48 2.34
CA GLY A 387 -19.83 -26.46 1.84
C GLY A 387 -19.88 -25.23 2.74
N ILE A 388 -20.96 -24.47 2.58
CA ILE A 388 -21.13 -23.12 3.14
C ILE A 388 -22.09 -23.18 4.32
N GLN A 389 -21.68 -22.63 5.46
CA GLN A 389 -22.44 -22.63 6.70
C GLN A 389 -22.56 -21.21 7.26
N PRO A 390 -23.67 -20.83 7.91
CA PRO A 390 -23.76 -19.54 8.61
C PRO A 390 -22.72 -19.44 9.72
N HIS A 391 -21.92 -18.37 9.76
CA HIS A 391 -20.96 -18.18 10.84
C HIS A 391 -21.63 -17.52 12.05
N ARG A 392 -21.78 -18.27 13.16
CA ARG A 392 -22.27 -17.70 14.42
C ARG A 392 -21.14 -16.92 15.12
N LYS A 393 -21.20 -15.58 15.08
CA LYS A 393 -20.30 -14.71 15.84
C LYS A 393 -20.36 -15.05 17.34
N GLY A 394 -19.30 -15.65 17.87
CA GLY A 394 -19.19 -16.04 19.29
C GLY A 394 -18.58 -17.42 19.54
N CYS A 395 -18.53 -18.30 18.53
CA CYS A 395 -17.83 -19.58 18.61
C CYS A 395 -16.51 -19.50 17.83
N LYS A 396 -15.39 -19.86 18.46
CA LYS A 396 -14.16 -20.14 17.73
C LYS A 396 -14.43 -21.30 16.76
N PRO A 397 -13.82 -21.34 15.57
CA PRO A 397 -13.86 -22.55 14.75
C PRO A 397 -13.18 -23.66 15.54
N ASP A 398 -13.96 -24.60 16.07
CA ASP A 398 -13.45 -25.75 16.80
C ASP A 398 -12.66 -26.64 15.84
N GLN A 399 -11.39 -26.83 16.17
CA GLN A 399 -10.60 -27.93 15.66
C GLN A 399 -11.25 -29.23 16.16
N GLY A 400 -11.99 -29.90 15.28
CA GLY A 400 -12.39 -31.29 15.42
C GLY A 400 -13.33 -31.60 16.58
N LEU A 401 -14.61 -31.27 16.45
CA LEU A 401 -15.67 -32.00 17.15
C LEU A 401 -16.82 -32.31 16.19
N SER A 402 -17.08 -33.61 16.00
CA SER A 402 -18.30 -34.08 15.37
C SER A 402 -19.49 -33.76 16.26
N PHE A 403 -20.50 -33.07 15.75
CA PHE A 403 -21.79 -33.02 16.40
C PHE A 403 -22.87 -33.59 15.48
N SER A 404 -23.04 -34.90 15.65
CA SER A 404 -24.34 -35.55 15.55
C SER A 404 -25.30 -34.92 16.59
N LYS A 405 -26.56 -34.76 16.17
CA LYS A 405 -27.74 -34.37 16.96
C LYS A 405 -27.83 -32.86 17.31
N ILE A 406 -28.85 -32.20 16.79
CA ILE A 406 -30.14 -31.97 17.48
C ILE A 406 -30.99 -31.06 16.56
N CYS A 407 -32.15 -31.62 16.18
CA CYS A 407 -33.42 -31.05 15.73
C CYS A 407 -33.47 -29.74 14.95
#